data_AF-A0A6N8EEF5-F1
#
_entry.id   AF-A0A6N8EEF5-F1
#
_cell.length_a   1.000
_cell.length_b   1.000
_cell.length_c   1.000
_cell.angle_alpha   90.00
_cell.angle_beta   90.00
_cell.angle_gamma   90.00
#
_symmetry.space_group_name_H-M   'P 1'
#
loop_
_entity.id
_entity.type
_entity.pdbx_description
1 polymer ?
#
loop_
_entity_poly.entity_id
_entity_poly.type
_entity_poly.pdbx_seq_one_letter_code
_entity_poly.pdbx_strand_id
1 'polypeptide(L)'
;MQKTFILAVLCAISVSAQARECDESTMNAVEFRTCVSEQNEGAIRYAYNRLIQALEPNQTAIDAIREAQSHWEKFRDATCYYVSETATREDGAYCVDEFNQARVKMLNRYTKKALSQ
;
A
#
# COMPACT_ATOMS: atom_id res chain seq x y z
N MET A 1 -47.69 21.05 -14.83
CA MET A 1 -46.70 20.06 -15.28
C MET A 1 -45.31 20.66 -15.01
N GLN A 2 -44.80 20.67 -13.79
CA GLN A 2 -44.23 19.59 -12.96
C GLN A 2 -42.80 19.18 -13.36
N LYS A 3 -41.85 19.93 -12.74
CA LYS A 3 -40.59 19.50 -12.11
C LYS A 3 -39.42 19.06 -13.00
N THR A 4 -38.59 20.04 -13.33
CA THR A 4 -37.16 19.89 -13.64
C THR A 4 -36.44 19.30 -12.42
N PHE A 5 -35.88 18.10 -12.54
CA PHE A 5 -35.05 17.48 -11.50
C PHE A 5 -33.64 18.08 -11.54
N ILE A 6 -33.30 18.84 -10.49
CA ILE A 6 -31.91 19.11 -10.11
C ILE A 6 -31.44 17.90 -9.30
N LEU A 7 -30.39 17.22 -9.74
CA LEU A 7 -29.74 16.16 -8.97
C LEU A 7 -28.22 16.31 -9.04
N ALA A 8 -27.70 16.85 -7.94
CA ALA A 8 -26.46 16.48 -7.28
C ALA A 8 -25.19 16.41 -8.14
N VAL A 9 -24.50 17.55 -8.25
CA VAL A 9 -23.03 17.54 -8.39
C VAL A 9 -22.48 16.94 -7.10
N LEU A 10 -22.13 15.67 -7.20
CA LEU A 10 -21.51 14.86 -6.15
C LEU A 10 -20.25 15.55 -5.62
N CYS A 11 -20.24 15.68 -4.29
CA CYS A 11 -19.10 15.74 -3.40
C CYS A 11 -17.77 15.29 -4.03
N ALA A 12 -16.98 16.26 -4.50
CA ALA A 12 -15.54 16.11 -4.62
C ALA A 12 -14.87 17.17 -3.74
N ILE A 13 -15.25 17.22 -2.47
CA ILE A 13 -14.48 17.97 -1.47
C ILE A 13 -13.66 16.94 -0.70
N SER A 14 -12.35 17.08 -0.92
CA SER A 14 -11.23 16.69 -0.05
C SER A 14 -11.07 15.22 0.29
N VAL A 15 -10.26 14.54 -0.51
CA VAL A 15 -9.17 13.75 0.07
C VAL A 15 -7.88 14.35 -0.44
N SER A 16 -7.23 15.14 0.42
CA SER A 16 -5.82 15.43 0.32
C SER A 16 -5.08 14.09 0.32
N ALA A 17 -4.70 13.63 -0.86
CA ALA A 17 -3.70 12.59 -1.00
C ALA A 17 -2.71 13.16 -2.01
N GLN A 18 -1.62 13.72 -1.48
CA GLN A 18 -0.41 13.91 -2.27
C GLN A 18 0.08 12.50 -2.64
N ALA A 19 -0.53 11.90 -3.65
CA ALA A 19 0.15 10.88 -4.42
C ALA A 19 1.30 11.63 -5.09
N ARG A 20 2.51 11.48 -4.54
CA ARG A 20 3.71 11.96 -5.23
C ARG A 20 3.79 11.13 -6.50
N GLU A 21 3.40 11.72 -7.64
CA GLU A 21 3.56 11.08 -8.93
C GLU A 21 5.06 11.01 -9.22
N CYS A 22 5.63 9.81 -9.14
CA CYS A 22 7.02 9.59 -9.47
C CYS A 22 7.12 9.52 -10.98
N ASP A 23 7.69 10.55 -11.59
CA ASP A 23 7.85 10.64 -13.05
C ASP A 23 9.32 10.45 -13.42
N GLU A 24 9.60 9.36 -14.13
CA GLU A 24 10.93 8.99 -14.61
C GLU A 24 11.51 10.05 -15.58
N SER A 25 10.65 10.84 -16.24
CA SER A 25 11.10 11.86 -17.21
C SER A 25 11.60 13.16 -16.56
N THR A 26 11.26 13.40 -15.30
CA THR A 26 11.61 14.64 -14.58
C THR A 26 12.58 14.43 -13.42
N MET A 27 12.76 13.19 -12.98
CA MET A 27 13.60 12.80 -11.87
C MET A 27 14.84 12.04 -12.34
N ASN A 28 15.97 12.20 -11.66
CA ASN A 28 17.07 11.27 -11.88
C ASN A 28 16.71 9.87 -11.31
N ALA A 29 17.44 8.83 -11.73
CA ALA A 29 17.13 7.45 -11.34
C ALA A 29 17.09 7.22 -9.81
N VAL A 30 17.89 7.97 -9.03
CA VAL A 30 17.91 7.87 -7.55
C VAL A 30 16.67 8.54 -6.95
N GLU A 31 16.29 9.71 -7.45
CA GLU A 31 15.10 10.46 -7.02
C GLU A 31 13.82 9.70 -7.36
N PHE A 32 13.73 9.15 -8.57
CA PHE A 32 12.63 8.33 -9.01
C PHE A 32 12.45 7.12 -8.08
N ARG A 33 13.53 6.39 -7.79
CA ARG A 33 13.49 5.22 -6.89
C ARG A 33 13.11 5.58 -5.46
N THR A 34 13.68 6.66 -4.94
CA THR A 34 13.30 7.15 -3.61
C THR A 34 11.81 7.45 -3.55
N CYS A 35 11.28 8.13 -4.57
CA CYS A 35 9.87 8.44 -4.67
C CYS A 35 8.98 7.18 -4.71
N VAL A 36 9.33 6.20 -5.56
CA VAL A 36 8.57 4.94 -5.69
C VAL A 36 8.58 4.17 -4.36
N SER A 37 9.74 4.09 -3.70
CA SER A 37 9.88 3.45 -2.39
C SER A 37 9.01 4.13 -1.33
N GLU A 38 9.06 5.47 -1.22
CA GLU A 38 8.23 6.25 -0.29
C GLU A 38 6.73 6.04 -0.55
N GLN A 39 6.31 6.04 -1.82
CA GLN A 39 4.92 5.81 -2.20
C GLN A 39 4.47 4.39 -1.83
N ASN A 40 5.31 3.38 -2.06
CA ASN A 40 5.03 1.99 -1.73
C ASN A 40 4.92 1.76 -0.22
N GLU A 41 5.81 2.35 0.58
CA GLU A 41 5.71 2.28 2.05
C GLU A 41 4.45 2.97 2.58
N GLY A 42 4.10 4.14 2.01
CA GLY A 42 2.86 4.84 2.31
C GLY A 42 1.62 3.98 1.99
N ALA A 43 1.63 3.31 0.85
CA ALA A 43 0.54 2.44 0.40
C ALA A 43 0.35 1.22 1.32
N ILE A 44 1.44 0.57 1.77
CA ILE A 44 1.36 -0.53 2.74
C ILE A 44 0.71 -0.06 4.04
N ARG A 45 1.23 1.04 4.61
CA ARG A 45 0.73 1.58 5.89
C ARG A 45 -0.76 1.90 5.81
N TYR A 46 -1.17 2.53 4.72
CA TYR A 46 -2.57 2.83 4.46
C TYR A 46 -3.43 1.56 4.36
N ALA A 47 -3.02 0.58 3.54
CA ALA A 47 -3.76 -0.67 3.37
C ALA A 47 -3.86 -1.48 4.66
N TYR A 48 -2.78 -1.52 5.44
CA TYR A 48 -2.72 -2.18 6.75
C TYR A 48 -3.66 -1.52 7.76
N ASN A 49 -3.61 -0.20 7.92
CA ASN A 49 -4.48 0.52 8.86
C ASN A 49 -5.96 0.34 8.50
N ARG A 50 -6.30 0.33 7.20
CA ARG A 50 -7.67 0.03 6.76
C ARG A 50 -8.12 -1.37 7.11
N LEU A 51 -7.24 -2.36 7.02
CA LEU A 51 -7.55 -3.72 7.45
C LEU A 51 -7.80 -3.77 8.95
N ILE A 52 -6.95 -3.13 9.77
CA ILE A 52 -7.15 -3.05 11.22
C ILE A 52 -8.53 -2.48 11.55
N GLN A 53 -8.91 -1.35 10.93
CA GLN A 53 -10.23 -0.74 11.11
C GLN A 53 -11.37 -1.68 10.70
N ALA A 54 -11.23 -2.41 9.59
CA ALA A 54 -12.24 -3.36 9.12
C ALA A 54 -12.36 -4.62 10.00
N LEU A 55 -11.35 -4.91 10.82
CA LEU A 55 -11.35 -6.06 11.72
C LEU A 55 -11.94 -5.71 13.10
N GLU A 56 -12.11 -4.44 13.46
CA GLU A 56 -12.67 -4.08 14.76
C GLU A 56 -14.11 -4.60 14.91
N PRO A 57 -14.49 -5.14 16.10
CA PRO A 57 -13.72 -5.24 17.34
C PRO A 57 -12.96 -6.58 17.52
N ASN A 58 -12.72 -7.36 16.46
CA ASN A 58 -12.09 -8.69 16.54
C ASN A 58 -10.59 -8.62 16.87
N GLN A 59 -10.28 -8.51 18.16
CA GLN A 59 -8.91 -8.37 18.66
C GLN A 59 -8.01 -9.54 18.27
N THR A 60 -8.52 -10.78 18.28
CA THR A 60 -7.76 -11.96 17.86
C THR A 60 -7.31 -11.85 16.40
N ALA A 61 -8.17 -11.40 15.50
CA ALA A 61 -7.80 -11.20 14.10
C ALA A 61 -6.81 -10.03 13.93
N ILE A 62 -6.98 -8.97 14.72
CA ILE A 62 -6.06 -7.81 14.74
C ILE A 62 -4.66 -8.23 15.19
N ASP A 63 -4.54 -9.04 16.24
CA ASP A 63 -3.24 -9.50 16.74
C ASP A 63 -2.58 -10.48 15.77
N ALA A 64 -3.36 -11.36 15.14
CA ALA A 64 -2.86 -12.26 14.11
C ALA A 64 -2.31 -11.50 12.88
N ILE A 65 -2.99 -10.44 12.41
CA ILE A 65 -2.49 -9.67 11.26
C ILE A 65 -1.28 -8.80 11.62
N ARG A 66 -1.18 -8.31 12.86
CA ARG A 66 0.01 -7.61 13.38
C ARG A 66 1.23 -8.51 13.34
N GLU A 67 1.11 -9.72 13.88
CA GLU A 67 2.19 -10.70 13.87
C GLU A 67 2.57 -11.10 12.44
N ALA A 68 1.59 -11.40 11.59
CA ALA A 68 1.82 -11.74 10.20
C ALA A 68 2.49 -10.60 9.41
N GLN A 69 2.19 -9.33 9.72
CA GLN A 69 2.83 -8.18 9.10
C GLN A 69 4.31 -8.08 9.51
N SER A 70 4.63 -8.28 10.79
CA SER A 70 6.01 -8.28 11.28
C SER A 70 6.84 -9.42 10.67
N HIS A 71 6.28 -10.63 10.57
CA HIS A 71 6.96 -11.76 9.92
C HIS A 71 7.18 -11.51 8.42
N TRP A 72 6.21 -10.90 7.75
CA TRP A 72 6.34 -10.55 6.35
C TRP A 72 7.45 -9.50 6.10
N GLU A 73 7.57 -8.49 6.94
CA GLU A 73 8.66 -7.48 6.84
C GLU A 73 10.03 -8.13 6.96
N LYS A 74 10.23 -9.00 7.97
CA LYS A 74 11.49 -9.74 8.15
C LYS A 74 11.80 -10.63 6.94
N PHE A 75 10.79 -11.29 6.38
CA PHE A 75 10.96 -12.15 5.22
C PHE A 75 11.32 -11.34 3.96
N ARG A 76 10.64 -10.22 3.72
CA ARG A 76 10.98 -9.28 2.64
C ARG A 76 12.43 -8.83 2.77
N ASP A 77 12.81 -8.31 3.93
CA ASP A 77 14.12 -7.70 4.14
C ASP A 77 15.25 -8.74 3.95
N ALA A 78 15.08 -9.94 4.50
CA ALA A 78 16.03 -11.04 4.31
C ALA A 78 16.13 -11.49 2.83
N THR A 79 14.99 -11.55 2.13
CA THR A 79 14.96 -11.94 0.72
C THR A 79 15.62 -10.90 -0.17
N CYS A 80 15.30 -9.62 0.03
CA CYS A 80 15.84 -8.54 -0.79
C CYS A 80 17.31 -8.26 -0.46
N TYR A 81 17.75 -8.54 0.77
CA TYR A 81 19.18 -8.61 1.08
C TYR A 81 19.88 -9.70 0.26
N TYR A 82 19.35 -10.93 0.26
CA TYR A 82 19.89 -12.01 -0.59
C TYR A 82 19.95 -11.61 -2.08
N VAL A 83 18.89 -10.99 -2.63
CA VAL A 83 18.89 -10.51 -4.01
C VAL A 83 19.99 -9.47 -4.24
N SER A 84 20.16 -8.53 -3.31
CA SER A 84 21.21 -7.50 -3.43
C SER A 84 22.63 -8.07 -3.40
N GLU A 85 22.85 -9.19 -2.72
CA GLU A 85 24.15 -9.88 -2.62
C GLU A 85 24.40 -10.85 -3.79
N THR A 86 23.35 -11.30 -4.49
CA THR A 86 23.46 -12.28 -5.59
C THR A 86 23.29 -11.68 -6.98
N ALA A 87 22.77 -10.46 -7.08
CA ALA A 87 22.58 -9.72 -8.32
C ALA A 87 23.18 -8.31 -8.16
N THR A 88 22.38 -7.26 -8.35
CA THR A 88 22.80 -5.88 -8.11
C THR A 88 22.08 -5.28 -6.90
N ARG A 89 22.65 -4.22 -6.32
CA ARG A 89 21.97 -3.42 -5.30
C ARG A 89 20.63 -2.86 -5.80
N GLU A 90 20.54 -2.61 -7.09
CA GLU A 90 19.33 -2.17 -7.79
C GLU A 90 18.26 -3.26 -7.82
N ASP A 91 18.62 -4.52 -8.10
CA ASP A 91 17.69 -5.64 -8.03
C ASP A 91 17.16 -5.86 -6.60
N GLY A 92 17.99 -5.61 -5.58
CA GLY A 92 17.54 -5.59 -4.18
C GLY A 92 16.47 -4.54 -3.91
N ALA A 93 16.59 -3.35 -4.51
CA ALA A 93 15.58 -2.31 -4.40
C ALA A 93 14.29 -2.69 -5.15
N TYR A 94 14.40 -3.23 -6.37
CA TYR A 94 13.25 -3.73 -7.12
C TYR A 94 12.51 -4.85 -6.38
N CYS A 95 13.25 -5.74 -5.71
CA CYS A 95 12.67 -6.76 -4.83
C CYS A 95 11.79 -6.13 -3.75
N VAL A 96 12.27 -5.07 -3.07
CA VAL A 96 11.48 -4.40 -2.02
C VAL A 96 10.18 -3.85 -2.60
N ASP A 97 10.23 -3.23 -3.77
CA ASP A 97 9.05 -2.70 -4.45
C ASP A 97 8.04 -3.79 -4.84
N GLU A 98 8.50 -4.90 -5.40
CA GLU A 98 7.66 -6.05 -5.77
C GLU A 98 6.93 -6.63 -4.55
N PHE A 99 7.67 -6.84 -3.46
CA PHE A 99 7.10 -7.29 -2.20
C PHE A 99 6.05 -6.31 -1.68
N ASN A 100 6.36 -5.01 -1.69
CA ASN A 100 5.46 -3.99 -1.18
C ASN A 100 4.16 -3.95 -1.98
N GLN A 101 4.23 -3.96 -3.31
CA GLN A 101 3.05 -4.00 -4.18
C GLN A 101 2.21 -5.26 -3.96
N ALA A 102 2.85 -6.43 -3.84
CA ALA A 102 2.15 -7.69 -3.58
C ALA A 102 1.41 -7.64 -2.23
N ARG A 103 2.06 -7.10 -1.19
CA ARG A 103 1.47 -7.01 0.15
C ARG A 103 0.27 -6.06 0.18
N VAL A 104 0.34 -4.92 -0.48
CA VAL A 104 -0.81 -3.99 -0.62
C VAL A 104 -2.02 -4.70 -1.23
N LYS A 105 -1.82 -5.48 -2.30
CA LYS A 105 -2.90 -6.25 -2.94
C LYS A 105 -3.52 -7.26 -1.97
N MET A 106 -2.68 -7.98 -1.20
CA MET A 106 -3.15 -8.94 -0.19
C MET A 106 -3.96 -8.26 0.93
N LEU A 107 -3.43 -7.19 1.51
CA LEU A 107 -4.10 -6.44 2.59
C LEU A 107 -5.45 -5.92 2.13
N ASN A 108 -5.52 -5.31 0.94
CA ASN A 108 -6.79 -4.83 0.37
C ASN A 108 -7.81 -5.96 0.12
N ARG A 109 -7.36 -7.15 -0.29
CA ARG A 109 -8.23 -8.32 -0.44
C ARG A 109 -8.79 -8.77 0.91
N TYR A 110 -7.98 -8.76 1.97
CA TYR A 110 -8.43 -9.12 3.31
C TYR A 110 -9.41 -8.09 3.86
N THR A 111 -9.17 -6.79 3.64
CA THR A 111 -10.10 -5.73 4.02
C THR A 111 -11.47 -5.94 3.38
N LYS A 112 -11.52 -6.24 2.08
CA LYS A 112 -12.78 -6.54 1.37
C LYS A 112 -13.51 -7.73 2.00
N LYS A 113 -12.77 -8.77 2.39
CA LYS A 113 -13.35 -9.97 3.02
C LYS A 113 -13.83 -9.70 4.44
N ALA A 114 -13.14 -8.85 5.20
CA ALA A 114 -13.54 -8.46 6.56
C ALA A 114 -14.84 -7.64 6.52
N LEU A 115 -14.95 -6.69 5.58
CA LEU A 115 -16.14 -5.85 5.40
C LEU A 115 -17.37 -6.57 4.81
N SER A 116 -17.20 -7.81 4.33
CA SER A 116 -18.30 -8.61 3.77
C SER A 116 -18.90 -9.61 4.76
N GLN A 117 -18.39 -9.65 5.99
CA GLN A 117 -18.91 -10.47 7.09
C GLN A 117 -19.97 -9.69 7.87
#